data_AF-A0A3S4FVV8-F1
#
_entry.id   AF-A0A3S4FVV8-F1
#
_cell.length_a   1.000
_cell.length_b   1.000
_cell.length_c   1.000
_cell.angle_alpha   90.00
_cell.angle_beta   90.00
_cell.angle_gamma   90.00
#
_symmetry.space_group_name_H-M   'P 1'
#
loop_
_entity.id
_entity.type
_entity.pdbx_description
1 polymer ?
#
loop_
_entity_poly.entity_id
_entity_poly.type
_entity_poly.pdbx_seq_one_letter_code
_entity_poly.pdbx_strand_id
1 'polypeptide(L)'
;MEALLPKPESLNPVNHFKNMFSGRQMAQLLTSIIKAAAIGLVLWLSLAPEMGNLARLAQSTLDGFWHGVLQLFISCARRVLLVLLALSLMDFGVQRFFFLKQQRMSHEDIRNEYKQNEGDPHMKGHRRQVAQDILNEEPSAARNVAVEEADVLLVNPTHYAVGLYYRPGETPLPRLVFKAHGDDAHYLVDQAQRAHIPVVRYIWLTRTLYRTTPEGSWIPRETLKAVAQVYRLLRELEDSYLNEVIELEEEPFP
;
A
#
# COMPACT_ATOMS: atom_id res chain seq x y z
N MET A 1 6.59 8.28 8.84
CA MET A 1 5.90 8.61 7.57
C MET A 1 6.88 9.37 6.71
N GLU A 2 7.77 8.65 6.06
CA GLU A 2 8.80 9.22 5.19
C GLU A 2 8.17 9.50 3.82
N ALA A 3 8.22 10.77 3.42
CA ALA A 3 7.51 11.27 2.27
C ALA A 3 7.98 10.59 0.98
N LEU A 4 7.01 10.17 0.17
CA LEU A 4 7.15 9.78 -1.23
C LEU A 4 7.76 10.95 -2.02
N LEU A 5 9.09 11.01 -2.09
CA LEU A 5 9.80 11.87 -3.03
C LEU A 5 9.54 11.33 -4.45
N PRO A 6 8.89 12.10 -5.35
CA PRO A 6 8.78 11.69 -6.74
C PRO A 6 10.18 11.70 -7.35
N LYS A 7 10.61 10.53 -7.83
CA LYS A 7 11.90 10.39 -8.53
C LYS A 7 11.89 11.31 -9.75
N PRO A 8 12.82 12.28 -9.88
CA PRO A 8 12.86 13.21 -11.02
C PRO A 8 13.20 12.53 -12.36
N GLU A 9 13.47 11.23 -12.35
CA GLU A 9 13.72 10.42 -13.55
C GLU A 9 12.45 10.09 -14.36
N SER A 10 11.25 10.18 -13.75
CA SER A 10 9.98 9.90 -14.45
C SER A 10 9.45 11.06 -15.30
N LEU A 11 10.17 12.19 -15.34
CA LEU A 11 9.79 13.41 -16.07
C LEU A 11 10.85 13.80 -17.12
N ASN A 12 11.40 12.83 -17.83
CA ASN A 12 12.32 13.11 -18.94
C ASN A 12 11.57 12.99 -20.29
N PRO A 13 10.87 14.06 -20.76
CA PRO A 13 10.13 14.03 -22.03
C PRO A 13 11.03 13.75 -23.23
N VAL A 14 12.34 13.97 -23.09
CA VAL A 14 13.36 13.62 -24.07
C VAL A 14 13.47 12.12 -24.28
N ASN A 15 13.36 11.30 -23.22
CA ASN A 15 13.34 9.84 -23.36
C ASN A 15 12.04 9.36 -24.01
N HIS A 16 10.91 10.02 -23.74
CA HIS A 16 9.66 9.75 -24.45
C HIS A 16 9.76 10.15 -25.93
N PHE A 17 10.33 11.30 -26.28
CA PHE A 17 10.58 11.70 -27.67
C PHE A 17 11.57 10.78 -28.39
N LYS A 18 12.62 10.32 -27.70
CA LYS A 18 13.59 9.34 -28.23
C LYS A 18 12.97 7.96 -28.41
N ASN A 19 12.08 7.56 -27.50
CA ASN A 19 11.27 6.36 -27.67
C ASN A 19 10.24 6.53 -28.79
N MET A 20 9.71 7.74 -29.01
CA MET A 20 8.86 8.09 -30.17
C MET A 20 9.64 8.04 -31.50
N PHE A 21 10.94 8.31 -31.45
CA PHE A 21 11.88 8.16 -32.56
C PHE A 21 12.64 6.82 -32.54
N SER A 22 12.14 5.81 -31.83
CA SER A 22 12.75 4.48 -31.90
C SER A 22 12.67 3.97 -33.34
N GLY A 23 13.69 3.24 -33.80
CA GLY A 23 13.76 2.71 -35.18
C GLY A 23 12.51 1.90 -35.60
N ARG A 24 11.71 1.43 -34.64
CA ARG A 24 10.40 0.81 -34.87
C ARG A 24 9.38 1.77 -35.48
N GLN A 25 9.29 3.00 -34.99
CA GLN A 25 8.35 3.99 -35.55
C GLN A 25 8.79 4.43 -36.94
N MET A 26 10.10 4.61 -37.16
CA MET A 26 10.61 4.89 -38.49
C MET A 26 10.28 3.74 -39.47
N ALA A 27 10.47 2.49 -39.05
CA ALA A 27 10.08 1.34 -39.85
C ALA A 27 8.57 1.28 -40.12
N GLN A 28 7.74 1.58 -39.12
CA GLN A 28 6.27 1.64 -39.29
C GLN A 28 5.85 2.74 -40.27
N LEU A 29 6.40 3.94 -40.15
CA LEU A 29 6.15 5.04 -41.09
C LEU A 29 6.53 4.65 -42.52
N LEU A 30 7.71 4.06 -42.70
CA LEU A 30 8.17 3.60 -44.01
C LEU A 30 7.25 2.52 -44.60
N THR A 31 6.82 1.54 -43.80
CA THR A 31 5.85 0.53 -44.26
C THR A 31 4.49 1.14 -44.61
N SER A 32 4.03 2.16 -43.89
CA SER A 32 2.78 2.86 -44.18
C SER A 32 2.85 3.66 -45.48
N ILE A 33 3.98 4.33 -45.75
CA ILE A 33 4.21 5.03 -47.02
C ILE A 33 4.22 4.04 -48.18
N ILE A 34 4.90 2.90 -48.04
CA ILE A 34 4.92 1.84 -49.06
C ILE A 34 3.51 1.31 -49.33
N LYS A 35 2.69 1.08 -48.29
CA LYS A 35 1.29 0.67 -48.45
C LYS A 35 0.47 1.73 -49.17
N ALA A 36 0.59 2.99 -48.79
CA ALA A 36 -0.12 4.10 -49.44
C ALA A 36 0.23 4.20 -50.93
N ALA A 37 1.52 4.06 -51.26
CA ALA A 37 1.99 4.02 -52.64
C ALA A 37 1.47 2.78 -53.39
N ALA A 38 1.49 1.61 -52.77
CA ALA A 38 0.97 0.38 -53.37
C ALA A 38 -0.54 0.46 -53.65
N ILE A 39 -1.33 0.99 -52.71
CA ILE A 39 -2.76 1.22 -52.88
C ILE A 39 -3.00 2.23 -54.02
N GLY A 40 -2.27 3.35 -54.03
CA GLY A 40 -2.36 4.36 -55.08
C GLY A 40 -2.02 3.79 -56.47
N LEU A 41 -0.98 2.96 -56.57
CA LEU A 41 -0.57 2.30 -57.80
C LEU A 41 -1.65 1.32 -58.29
N VAL A 42 -2.25 0.55 -57.38
CA VAL A 42 -3.32 -0.39 -57.72
C VAL A 42 -4.59 0.32 -58.16
N LEU A 43 -4.95 1.42 -57.50
CA LEU A 43 -6.05 2.27 -57.92
C LEU A 43 -5.78 2.86 -59.30
N TRP A 44 -4.57 3.38 -59.53
CA TRP A 44 -4.17 3.91 -60.83
C TRP A 44 -4.25 2.85 -61.93
N LEU A 45 -3.68 1.66 -61.72
CA LEU A 45 -3.74 0.55 -62.68
C LEU A 45 -5.17 0.03 -62.90
N SER A 46 -6.05 0.15 -61.90
CA SER A 46 -7.44 -0.28 -62.03
C SER A 46 -8.31 0.76 -62.74
N LEU A 47 -8.06 2.06 -62.53
CA LEU A 47 -8.86 3.15 -63.13
C LEU A 47 -8.37 3.55 -64.54
N ALA A 48 -7.06 3.55 -64.79
CA ALA A 48 -6.49 3.96 -66.08
C ALA A 48 -7.08 3.25 -67.31
N PRO A 49 -7.25 1.91 -67.33
CA PRO A 49 -7.86 1.22 -68.47
C PRO A 49 -9.38 1.47 -68.56
N GLU A 50 -10.04 1.66 -67.42
CA GLU A 50 -11.49 1.84 -67.37
C GLU A 50 -11.93 3.25 -67.79
N MET A 51 -11.07 4.26 -67.67
CA MET A 51 -11.32 5.62 -68.20
C MET A 51 -11.65 5.59 -69.71
N GLY A 52 -11.00 4.70 -70.48
CA GLY A 52 -11.29 4.51 -71.91
C GLY A 52 -12.64 3.82 -72.16
N ASN A 53 -13.07 2.94 -71.25
CA ASN A 53 -14.38 2.27 -71.32
C ASN A 53 -15.52 3.22 -70.91
N LEU A 54 -15.31 4.07 -69.89
CA LEU A 54 -16.24 5.13 -69.48
C LEU A 54 -16.53 6.10 -70.63
N ALA A 55 -15.52 6.48 -71.42
CA ALA A 55 -15.67 7.38 -72.57
C ALA A 55 -16.53 6.77 -73.70
N ARG A 56 -16.50 5.45 -73.88
CA ARG A 56 -17.34 4.73 -74.87
C ARG A 56 -18.76 4.52 -74.37
N LEU A 57 -18.93 4.29 -73.07
CA LEU A 57 -20.23 4.05 -72.46
C LEU A 57 -21.11 5.31 -72.43
N ALA A 58 -20.50 6.50 -72.37
CA ALA A 58 -21.18 7.79 -72.47
C ALA A 58 -21.95 8.00 -73.80
N GLN A 59 -21.72 7.17 -74.82
CA GLN A 59 -22.39 7.24 -76.12
C GLN A 59 -23.52 6.19 -76.27
N SER A 60 -23.86 5.46 -75.21
CA SER A 60 -24.84 4.36 -75.22
C SER A 60 -26.22 4.75 -74.66
N THR A 61 -27.22 3.89 -74.88
CA THR A 61 -28.60 4.04 -74.34
C THR A 61 -28.64 3.97 -72.81
N LEU A 62 -29.57 4.69 -72.17
CA LEU A 62 -29.69 4.84 -70.71
C LEU A 62 -29.61 3.52 -69.91
N ASP A 63 -30.28 2.46 -70.36
CA ASP A 63 -30.29 1.16 -69.67
C ASP A 63 -28.96 0.39 -69.78
N GLY A 64 -28.28 0.51 -70.93
CA GLY A 64 -26.97 -0.08 -71.16
C GLY A 64 -25.86 0.66 -70.38
N PHE A 65 -26.03 1.97 -70.21
CA PHE A 65 -25.14 2.79 -69.40
C PHE A 65 -25.15 2.35 -67.92
N TRP A 66 -26.32 2.15 -67.32
CA TRP A 66 -26.42 1.75 -65.91
C TRP A 66 -25.79 0.38 -65.64
N HIS A 67 -26.08 -0.61 -66.48
CA HIS A 67 -25.51 -1.95 -66.34
C HIS A 67 -24.00 -1.97 -66.57
N GLY A 68 -23.51 -1.18 -67.55
CA GLY A 68 -22.08 -1.05 -67.83
C GLY A 68 -21.32 -0.40 -66.67
N VAL A 69 -21.86 0.69 -66.10
CA VAL A 69 -21.25 1.36 -64.93
C VAL A 69 -21.23 0.44 -63.72
N LEU A 70 -22.31 -0.31 -63.47
CA LEU A 70 -22.38 -1.24 -62.34
C LEU A 70 -21.37 -2.39 -62.49
N GLN A 71 -21.26 -2.99 -63.67
CA GLN A 71 -20.26 -4.04 -63.92
C GLN A 71 -18.82 -3.51 -63.80
N LEU A 72 -18.58 -2.30 -64.29
CA LEU A 72 -17.29 -1.61 -64.18
C LEU A 72 -16.92 -1.38 -62.72
N PHE A 73 -17.87 -0.86 -61.93
CA PHE A 73 -17.70 -0.62 -60.51
C PHE A 73 -17.42 -1.92 -59.75
N ILE A 74 -18.19 -2.99 -60.00
CA ILE A 74 -17.98 -4.30 -59.36
C ILE A 74 -16.61 -4.89 -59.75
N SER A 75 -16.23 -4.82 -61.02
CA SER A 75 -14.92 -5.32 -61.50
C SER A 75 -13.76 -4.55 -60.84
N CYS A 76 -13.86 -3.22 -60.78
CA CYS A 76 -12.88 -2.36 -60.13
C CYS A 76 -12.83 -2.63 -58.61
N ALA A 77 -13.98 -2.67 -57.94
CA ALA A 77 -14.09 -2.94 -56.51
C ALA A 77 -13.51 -4.31 -56.16
N ARG A 78 -13.75 -5.35 -56.97
CA ARG A 78 -13.20 -6.69 -56.75
C ARG A 78 -11.67 -6.72 -56.86
N ARG A 79 -11.11 -6.01 -57.84
CA ARG A 79 -9.64 -5.91 -58.02
C ARG A 79 -8.99 -5.17 -56.86
N VAL A 80 -9.57 -4.03 -56.47
CA VAL A 80 -9.08 -3.24 -55.32
C VAL A 80 -9.19 -4.05 -54.03
N LEU A 81 -10.31 -4.75 -53.80
CA LEU A 81 -10.51 -5.59 -52.62
C LEU A 81 -9.48 -6.72 -52.54
N LEU A 82 -9.20 -7.42 -53.64
CA LEU A 82 -8.20 -8.49 -53.67
C LEU A 82 -6.80 -7.98 -53.31
N VAL A 83 -6.41 -6.83 -53.83
CA VAL A 83 -5.10 -6.25 -53.52
C VAL A 83 -5.05 -5.74 -52.07
N LEU A 84 -6.10 -5.07 -51.59
CA LEU A 84 -6.17 -4.66 -50.18
C LEU A 84 -6.11 -5.84 -49.23
N LEU A 85 -6.77 -6.96 -49.57
CA LEU A 85 -6.73 -8.19 -48.80
C LEU A 85 -5.32 -8.79 -48.77
N ALA A 86 -4.62 -8.83 -49.91
CA ALA A 86 -3.24 -9.29 -49.99
C ALA A 86 -2.28 -8.42 -49.17
N LEU A 87 -2.41 -7.08 -49.27
CA LEU A 87 -1.60 -6.13 -48.50
C LEU A 87 -1.88 -6.23 -46.99
N SER A 88 -3.15 -6.42 -46.61
CA SER A 88 -3.55 -6.56 -45.20
C SER A 88 -3.01 -7.85 -44.58
N LEU A 89 -3.04 -8.97 -45.30
CA LEU A 89 -2.45 -10.24 -44.83
C LEU A 89 -0.94 -10.11 -44.64
N MET A 90 -0.24 -9.46 -45.58
CA MET A 90 1.19 -9.21 -45.45
C MET A 90 1.50 -8.34 -44.23
N ASP A 91 0.71 -7.28 -44.00
CA ASP A 91 0.87 -6.41 -42.84
C ASP A 91 0.67 -7.13 -41.52
N PHE A 92 -0.37 -7.95 -41.43
CA PHE A 92 -0.66 -8.74 -40.24
C PHE A 92 0.49 -9.69 -39.90
N GLY A 93 1.10 -10.33 -40.90
CA GLY A 93 2.27 -11.20 -40.71
C GLY A 93 3.48 -10.45 -40.12
N VAL A 94 3.79 -9.27 -40.67
CA VAL A 94 4.89 -8.43 -40.18
C VAL A 94 4.63 -7.96 -38.75
N GLN A 95 3.43 -7.45 -38.46
CA GLN A 95 3.06 -7.02 -37.11
C GLN A 95 3.14 -8.16 -36.09
N ARG A 96 2.63 -9.35 -36.46
CA ARG A 96 2.69 -10.53 -35.60
C ARG A 96 4.14 -10.93 -35.28
N PHE A 97 5.03 -10.91 -36.29
CA PHE A 97 6.44 -11.20 -36.07
C PHE A 97 7.09 -10.22 -35.08
N PHE A 98 6.86 -8.91 -35.25
CA PHE A 98 7.39 -7.91 -34.32
C PHE A 98 6.79 -8.01 -32.92
N PHE A 99 5.50 -8.33 -32.81
CA PHE A 99 4.84 -8.53 -31.51
C PHE A 99 5.44 -9.72 -30.75
N LEU A 100 5.58 -10.87 -31.41
CA LEU A 100 6.21 -12.05 -30.79
C LEU A 100 7.68 -11.80 -30.44
N LYS A 101 8.40 -11.04 -31.27
CA LYS A 101 9.79 -10.69 -30.97
C LYS A 101 9.90 -9.78 -29.74
N GLN A 102 8.94 -8.88 -29.53
CA GLN A 102 8.92 -7.99 -28.36
C GLN A 102 8.53 -8.72 -27.07
N GLN A 103 7.67 -9.75 -27.14
CA GLN A 103 7.28 -10.53 -25.97
C GLN A 103 8.36 -11.52 -25.50
N ARG A 104 9.44 -11.72 -26.26
CA ARG A 104 10.57 -12.50 -25.81
C ARG A 104 11.34 -11.72 -24.75
N MET A 105 11.38 -12.25 -23.53
CA MET A 105 12.23 -11.72 -22.47
C MET A 105 13.69 -11.69 -22.95
N SER A 106 14.38 -10.57 -22.72
CA SER A 106 15.82 -10.49 -22.94
C SER A 106 16.56 -11.41 -21.97
N HIS A 107 17.76 -11.87 -22.33
CA HIS A 107 18.65 -12.55 -21.38
C HIS A 107 18.94 -11.68 -20.15
N GLU A 108 18.95 -10.35 -20.32
CA GLU A 108 19.06 -9.40 -19.19
C GLU A 108 17.79 -9.37 -18.34
N ASP A 109 16.61 -9.43 -18.94
CA ASP A 109 15.34 -9.45 -18.21
C ASP A 109 15.23 -10.72 -17.37
N ILE A 110 15.57 -11.89 -17.94
CA ILE A 110 15.59 -13.17 -17.23
C ILE A 110 16.57 -13.13 -16.06
N ARG A 111 17.76 -12.55 -16.26
CA ARG A 111 18.78 -12.45 -15.19
C ARG A 111 18.32 -11.53 -14.06
N ASN A 112 17.64 -10.43 -14.39
CA ASN A 112 17.10 -9.49 -13.39
C ASN A 112 15.91 -10.09 -12.65
N GLU A 113 15.05 -10.83 -13.34
CA GLU A 113 13.93 -11.55 -12.74
C GLU A 113 14.41 -12.67 -11.82
N TYR A 114 15.47 -13.40 -12.21
CA TYR A 114 16.13 -14.41 -11.37
C TYR A 114 16.73 -13.80 -10.09
N LYS A 115 17.40 -12.65 -10.19
CA LYS A 115 17.92 -11.91 -9.04
C LYS A 115 16.83 -11.38 -8.12
N GLN A 116 15.69 -10.96 -8.65
CA GLN A 116 14.55 -10.48 -7.86
C GLN A 116 13.78 -11.62 -7.19
N ASN A 117 13.64 -12.78 -7.85
CA ASN A 117 12.92 -13.94 -7.31
C ASN A 117 13.73 -14.71 -6.26
N GLU A 118 15.04 -14.90 -6.46
CA GLU A 118 15.87 -15.60 -5.47
C GLU A 118 16.22 -14.72 -4.26
N GLY A 119 16.14 -13.40 -4.43
CA GLY A 119 16.51 -12.42 -3.40
C GLY A 119 18.02 -12.39 -3.16
N ASP A 120 18.55 -11.23 -2.82
CA ASP A 120 19.96 -11.08 -2.51
C ASP A 120 20.31 -11.95 -1.27
N PRO A 121 21.30 -12.87 -1.35
CA PRO A 121 21.75 -13.66 -0.21
C PRO A 121 22.08 -12.82 1.02
N HIS A 122 22.55 -11.57 0.82
CA HIS A 122 22.80 -10.63 1.90
C HIS A 122 21.52 -10.21 2.62
N MET A 123 20.42 -10.02 1.88
CA MET A 123 19.12 -9.66 2.46
C MET A 123 18.51 -10.80 3.27
N LYS A 124 18.73 -12.05 2.87
CA LYS A 124 18.29 -13.22 3.64
C LYS A 124 19.05 -13.37 4.96
N GLY A 125 20.37 -13.15 4.93
CA GLY A 125 21.20 -13.14 6.14
C GLY A 125 20.80 -12.03 7.11
N HIS A 126 20.60 -10.81 6.60
CA HIS A 126 20.19 -9.67 7.40
C HIS A 126 18.82 -9.87 8.05
N ARG A 127 17.82 -10.38 7.31
CA ARG A 127 16.50 -10.68 7.88
C ARG A 127 16.57 -11.72 8.99
N ARG A 128 17.43 -12.73 8.87
CA ARG A 128 17.63 -13.75 9.90
C ARG A 128 18.35 -13.18 11.12
N GLN A 129 19.34 -12.33 10.93
CA GLN A 129 20.05 -11.64 12.02
C GLN A 129 19.08 -10.75 12.80
N VAL A 130 18.33 -9.89 12.12
CA VAL A 130 17.33 -9.03 12.78
C VAL A 130 16.28 -9.84 13.56
N ALA A 131 15.81 -10.96 13.00
CA ALA A 131 14.89 -11.84 13.72
C ALA A 131 15.52 -12.47 14.96
N GLN A 132 16.80 -12.87 14.89
CA GLN A 132 17.54 -13.37 16.05
C GLN A 132 17.81 -12.27 17.07
N ASP A 133 18.11 -11.05 16.64
CA ASP A 133 18.35 -9.91 17.53
C ASP A 133 17.09 -9.56 18.32
N ILE A 134 15.90 -9.58 17.69
CA ILE A 134 14.62 -9.39 18.38
C ILE A 134 14.32 -10.53 19.38
N LEU A 135 14.69 -11.77 19.04
CA LEU A 135 14.47 -12.92 19.93
C LEU A 135 15.46 -12.96 21.10
N ASN A 136 16.68 -12.45 20.89
CA ASN A 136 17.74 -12.35 21.89
C ASN A 136 17.72 -11.00 22.63
N GLU A 137 16.77 -10.11 22.29
CA GLU A 137 16.56 -8.88 23.02
C GLU A 137 16.05 -9.28 24.40
N GLU A 138 16.88 -9.02 25.42
CA GLU A 138 16.53 -9.28 26.82
C GLU A 138 15.17 -8.62 27.12
N PRO A 139 14.23 -9.33 27.76
CA PRO A 139 13.00 -8.72 28.23
C PRO A 139 13.37 -7.48 29.04
N SER A 140 12.87 -6.31 28.63
CA SER A 140 13.22 -5.06 29.28
C SER A 140 12.99 -5.16 30.79
N ALA A 141 13.75 -4.39 31.58
CA ALA A 141 13.63 -4.37 33.04
C ALA A 141 12.19 -4.13 33.54
N ALA A 142 11.33 -3.53 32.71
CA ALA A 142 9.91 -3.32 32.98
C ALA A 142 9.08 -4.62 33.08
N ARG A 143 9.51 -5.74 32.49
CA ARG A 143 8.78 -7.03 32.53
C ARG A 143 9.01 -7.86 33.79
N ASN A 144 10.02 -7.52 34.60
CA ASN A 144 10.36 -8.20 35.85
C ASN A 144 9.86 -7.46 37.11
N VAL A 145 8.98 -6.48 36.93
CA VAL A 145 8.46 -5.67 38.04
C VAL A 145 7.28 -6.37 38.70
N ALA A 146 7.23 -6.34 40.03
CA ALA A 146 6.09 -6.77 40.81
C ALA A 146 4.93 -5.77 40.67
N VAL A 147 4.08 -5.96 39.66
CA VAL A 147 2.90 -5.11 39.41
C VAL A 147 1.93 -5.10 40.60
N GLU A 148 1.89 -6.19 41.36
CA GLU A 148 1.08 -6.36 42.58
C GLU A 148 1.44 -5.37 43.70
N GLU A 149 2.62 -4.76 43.67
CA GLU A 149 3.02 -3.74 44.65
C GLU A 149 2.35 -2.38 44.39
N ALA A 150 1.75 -2.15 43.21
CA ALA A 150 1.08 -0.89 42.91
C ALA A 150 -0.41 -0.96 43.29
N ASP A 151 -0.92 0.13 43.87
CA ASP A 151 -2.34 0.29 44.18
C ASP A 151 -3.16 0.66 42.95
N VAL A 152 -2.51 1.35 42.00
CA VAL A 152 -3.16 1.83 40.78
C VAL A 152 -2.16 1.94 39.65
N LEU A 153 -2.60 1.57 38.46
CA LEU A 153 -1.88 1.78 37.22
C LEU A 153 -2.45 2.98 36.46
N LEU A 154 -1.65 4.03 36.28
CA LEU A 154 -1.99 5.17 35.44
C LEU A 154 -1.51 4.96 34.01
N VAL A 155 -2.40 5.17 33.04
CA VAL A 155 -2.08 4.94 31.62
C VAL A 155 -2.32 6.15 30.73
N ASN A 156 -1.42 6.34 29.77
CA ASN A 156 -1.60 7.14 28.57
C ASN A 156 -1.65 6.17 27.37
N PRO A 157 -2.80 6.03 26.68
CA PRO A 157 -2.99 5.04 25.62
C PRO A 157 -1.80 4.95 24.67
N THR A 158 -1.35 3.71 24.45
CA THR A 158 -0.28 3.29 23.53
C THR A 158 1.11 3.87 23.75
N HIS A 159 1.35 4.59 24.86
CA HIS A 159 2.62 5.30 25.04
C HIS A 159 3.25 5.12 26.43
N TYR A 160 2.50 5.25 27.53
CA TYR A 160 3.09 5.23 28.89
C TYR A 160 2.19 4.55 29.92
N ALA A 161 2.81 3.86 30.87
CA ALA A 161 2.18 3.31 32.06
C ALA A 161 3.03 3.63 33.30
N VAL A 162 2.37 3.99 34.41
CA VAL A 162 3.02 4.35 35.68
C VAL A 162 2.27 3.72 36.86
N GLY A 163 2.95 2.94 37.68
CA GLY A 163 2.41 2.35 38.90
C GLY A 163 2.65 3.24 40.12
N LEU A 164 1.60 3.49 40.91
CA LEU A 164 1.69 4.25 42.16
C LEU A 164 1.36 3.37 43.36
N TYR A 165 2.03 3.63 44.47
CA TYR A 165 1.79 2.97 45.76
C TYR A 165 1.69 3.99 46.88
N TYR A 166 0.73 3.78 47.78
CA TYR A 166 0.52 4.60 48.96
C TYR A 166 -0.17 3.80 50.08
N ARG A 167 0.44 3.80 51.26
CA ARG A 167 -0.17 3.30 52.50
C ARG A 167 -0.13 4.40 53.56
N PRO A 168 -1.27 4.79 54.15
CA PRO A 168 -1.30 5.74 55.26
C PRO A 168 -0.44 5.23 56.44
N GLY A 169 0.44 6.08 56.98
CA GLY A 169 1.31 5.75 58.11
C GLY A 169 2.67 5.14 57.73
N GLU A 170 2.79 4.53 56.54
CA GLU A 170 4.06 4.00 56.03
C GLU A 170 4.72 4.96 55.04
N THR A 171 3.96 5.42 54.05
CA THR A 171 4.46 6.33 53.02
C THR A 171 3.98 7.76 53.30
N PRO A 172 4.89 8.76 53.44
CA PRO A 172 4.49 10.14 53.68
C PRO A 172 3.80 10.78 52.45
N LEU A 173 4.10 10.28 51.25
CA LEU A 173 3.52 10.67 49.97
C LEU A 173 3.41 9.42 49.08
N PRO A 174 2.52 9.40 48.07
CA PRO A 174 2.52 8.34 47.07
C PRO A 174 3.88 8.22 46.38
N ARG A 175 4.34 6.98 46.20
CA ARG A 175 5.61 6.62 45.55
C ARG A 175 5.35 6.07 44.15
N LEU A 176 6.22 6.39 43.20
CA LEU A 176 6.24 5.74 41.89
C LEU A 176 6.99 4.42 42.01
N VAL A 177 6.30 3.29 41.81
CA VAL A 177 6.92 1.95 41.92
C VAL A 177 7.65 1.60 40.64
N PHE A 178 6.99 1.80 39.51
CA PHE A 178 7.52 1.48 38.19
C PHE A 178 6.93 2.37 37.11
N LYS A 179 7.64 2.46 35.98
CA LYS A 179 7.17 3.15 34.78
C LYS A 179 7.65 2.46 33.52
N ALA A 180 6.80 2.41 32.51
CA ALA A 180 7.14 1.83 31.21
C ALA A 180 6.58 2.65 30.05
N HIS A 181 7.09 2.36 28.85
CA HIS A 181 6.66 2.98 27.61
C HIS A 181 6.51 1.94 26.50
N GLY A 182 5.78 2.29 25.44
CA GLY A 182 5.61 1.42 24.27
C GLY A 182 4.99 0.06 24.61
N ASP A 183 5.60 -1.01 24.10
CA ASP A 183 5.11 -2.39 24.26
C ASP A 183 5.12 -2.85 25.72
N ASP A 184 6.06 -2.38 26.53
CA ASP A 184 6.10 -2.71 27.96
C ASP A 184 4.96 -2.06 28.74
N ALA A 185 4.52 -0.87 28.32
CA ALA A 185 3.33 -0.25 28.91
C ALA A 185 2.07 -1.09 28.62
N HIS A 186 1.98 -1.71 27.44
CA HIS A 186 0.90 -2.64 27.11
C HIS A 186 0.97 -3.91 27.97
N TYR A 187 2.17 -4.50 28.10
CA TYR A 187 2.39 -5.66 28.96
C TYR A 187 1.97 -5.42 30.41
N LEU A 188 2.34 -4.26 30.99
CA LEU A 188 1.96 -3.91 32.36
C LEU A 188 0.46 -3.72 32.55
N VAL A 189 -0.26 -3.24 31.52
CA VAL A 189 -1.73 -3.15 31.56
C VAL A 189 -2.35 -4.54 31.63
N ASP A 190 -1.88 -5.47 30.79
CA ASP A 190 -2.36 -6.85 30.80
C ASP A 190 -2.06 -7.53 32.14
N GLN A 191 -0.87 -7.29 32.72
CA GLN A 191 -0.49 -7.83 34.01
C GLN A 191 -1.32 -7.23 35.16
N ALA A 192 -1.55 -5.91 35.15
CA ALA A 192 -2.38 -5.24 36.15
C ALA A 192 -3.83 -5.76 36.13
N GLN A 193 -4.39 -6.01 34.94
CA GLN A 193 -5.71 -6.61 34.81
C GLN A 193 -5.78 -8.02 35.41
N ARG A 194 -4.74 -8.85 35.21
CA ARG A 194 -4.66 -10.19 35.83
C ARG A 194 -4.51 -10.14 37.35
N ALA A 195 -3.74 -9.17 37.85
CA ALA A 195 -3.54 -8.93 39.27
C ALA A 195 -4.69 -8.15 39.94
N HIS A 196 -5.77 -7.83 39.19
CA HIS A 196 -6.92 -7.05 39.67
C HIS A 196 -6.54 -5.65 40.20
N ILE A 197 -5.45 -5.07 39.69
CA ILE A 197 -5.04 -3.70 40.01
C ILE A 197 -5.83 -2.72 39.14
N PRO A 198 -6.51 -1.72 39.72
CA PRO A 198 -7.27 -0.72 38.97
C PRO A 198 -6.41 0.04 37.95
N VAL A 199 -6.90 0.09 36.71
CA VAL A 199 -6.24 0.81 35.61
C VAL A 199 -6.99 2.10 35.31
N VAL A 200 -6.37 3.25 35.57
CA VAL A 200 -6.97 4.58 35.39
C VAL A 200 -6.33 5.31 34.22
N ARG A 201 -7.15 5.70 33.25
CA ARG A 201 -6.69 6.49 32.10
C ARG A 201 -6.58 7.97 32.47
N TYR A 202 -5.37 8.46 32.68
CA TYR A 202 -5.11 9.88 32.97
C TYR A 202 -3.88 10.37 32.19
N ILE A 203 -4.10 10.87 30.98
CA ILE A 203 -3.03 11.22 30.01
C ILE A 203 -2.02 12.23 30.57
N TRP A 204 -2.50 13.38 31.06
CA TRP A 204 -1.62 14.44 31.56
C TRP A 204 -0.80 13.98 32.76
N LEU A 205 -1.44 13.37 33.76
CA LEU A 205 -0.77 12.91 34.97
C LEU A 205 0.28 11.82 34.66
N THR A 206 -0.08 10.84 33.82
CA THR A 206 0.83 9.74 33.44
C THR A 206 2.07 10.27 32.73
N ARG A 207 1.90 11.18 31.75
CA ARG A 207 3.02 11.78 31.02
C ARG A 207 3.93 12.60 31.93
N THR A 208 3.34 13.36 32.85
CA THR A 208 4.08 14.17 33.81
C THR A 208 4.91 13.29 34.73
N LEU A 209 4.28 12.31 35.39
CA LEU A 209 4.96 11.40 36.32
C LEU A 209 6.07 10.60 35.64
N TYR A 210 5.81 10.06 34.44
CA TYR A 210 6.81 9.32 33.66
C TYR A 210 8.10 10.13 33.44
N ARG A 211 7.94 11.42 33.11
CA ARG A 211 9.05 12.31 32.77
C ARG A 211 9.74 12.91 34.00
N THR A 212 9.00 13.28 35.03
CA THR A 212 9.55 14.07 36.15
C THR A 212 9.91 13.23 37.37
N THR A 213 9.42 12.00 37.49
CA THR A 213 9.57 11.18 38.69
C THR A 213 10.37 9.90 38.37
N PRO A 214 11.53 9.69 39.00
CA PRO A 214 12.25 8.41 38.94
C PRO A 214 11.50 7.30 39.68
N GLU A 215 11.77 6.05 39.31
CA GLU A 215 11.26 4.89 40.06
C GLU A 215 11.78 4.89 41.50
N GLY A 216 10.93 4.45 42.43
CA GLY A 216 11.19 4.47 43.86
C GLY A 216 11.12 5.85 44.52
N SER A 217 10.86 6.93 43.76
CA SER A 217 10.80 8.29 44.30
C SER A 217 9.36 8.75 44.61
N TRP A 218 9.24 9.75 45.49
CA TRP A 218 7.97 10.39 45.81
C TRP A 218 7.46 11.26 44.67
N ILE A 219 6.14 11.37 44.55
CA ILE A 219 5.52 12.23 43.53
C ILE A 219 5.85 13.73 43.76
N PRO A 220 6.04 14.52 42.69
CA PRO A 220 6.33 15.94 42.80
C PRO A 220 5.11 16.74 43.26
N ARG A 221 5.38 17.93 43.82
CA ARG A 221 4.34 18.83 44.35
C ARG A 221 3.25 19.19 43.34
N GLU A 222 3.64 19.31 42.08
CA GLU A 222 2.75 19.67 40.97
C GLU A 222 1.66 18.62 40.72
N THR A 223 1.96 17.35 40.97
CA THR A 223 1.03 16.22 40.74
C THR A 223 0.21 15.84 41.97
N LEU A 224 0.51 16.40 43.15
CA LEU A 224 -0.13 16.04 44.42
C LEU A 224 -1.66 16.07 44.36
N LYS A 225 -2.23 17.16 43.84
CA LYS A 225 -3.69 17.34 43.76
C LYS A 225 -4.35 16.28 42.86
N ALA A 226 -3.74 16.02 41.71
CA ALA A 226 -4.26 15.05 40.75
C ALA A 226 -4.14 13.61 41.28
N VAL A 227 -3.03 13.27 41.94
CA VAL A 227 -2.87 11.95 42.57
C VAL A 227 -3.84 11.77 43.73
N ALA A 228 -4.06 12.79 44.56
CA ALA A 228 -5.05 12.74 45.63
C ALA A 228 -6.47 12.48 45.11
N GLN A 229 -6.83 13.04 43.95
CA GLN A 229 -8.10 12.76 43.29
C GLN A 229 -8.21 11.30 42.83
N VAL A 230 -7.14 10.73 42.28
CA VAL A 230 -7.09 9.31 41.90
C VAL A 230 -7.30 8.41 43.12
N TYR A 231 -6.58 8.66 44.23
CA TYR A 231 -6.77 7.85 45.45
C TYR A 231 -8.12 8.05 46.13
N ARG A 232 -8.78 9.21 45.95
CA ARG A 232 -10.17 9.37 46.36
C ARG A 232 -11.10 8.49 45.55
N LEU A 233 -10.93 8.49 44.23
CA LEU A 233 -11.71 7.62 43.35
C LEU A 233 -11.51 6.14 43.68
N LEU A 234 -10.28 5.71 43.98
CA LEU A 234 -10.00 4.32 44.39
C LEU A 234 -10.76 3.94 45.65
N ARG A 235 -10.73 4.78 46.69
CA ARG A 235 -11.51 4.54 47.92
C ARG A 235 -13.01 4.50 47.67
N GLU A 236 -13.54 5.43 46.87
CA GLU A 236 -14.96 5.43 46.51
C GLU A 236 -15.36 4.13 45.78
N LEU A 237 -14.48 3.58 44.94
CA LEU A 237 -14.70 2.29 44.30
C LEU A 237 -14.64 1.13 45.30
N GLU A 238 -13.63 1.06 46.15
CA GLU A 238 -13.50 0.05 47.21
C GLU A 238 -14.72 0.03 48.15
N ASP A 239 -15.16 1.21 48.61
CA ASP A 239 -16.33 1.38 49.47
C ASP A 239 -17.63 0.95 48.76
N SER A 240 -17.73 1.18 47.45
CA SER A 240 -18.87 0.73 46.64
C SER A 240 -18.93 -0.80 46.53
N TYR A 241 -17.80 -1.49 46.41
CA TYR A 241 -17.75 -2.96 46.37
C TYR A 241 -18.03 -3.60 47.74
N LEU A 242 -17.59 -2.97 48.83
CA LEU A 242 -17.85 -3.45 50.19
C LEU A 242 -19.32 -3.27 50.61
N ASN A 243 -19.99 -2.21 50.16
CA ASN A 243 -21.41 -1.98 50.44
C ASN A 243 -22.37 -2.89 49.65
N GLU A 244 -21.91 -3.57 48.59
CA GLU A 244 -22.71 -4.61 47.90
C GLU A 244 -22.72 -5.95 48.67
N VAL A 245 -21.73 -6.20 49.55
CA VAL A 245 -21.70 -7.38 50.43
C VAL A 245 -22.48 -7.05 51.70
N ILE A 246 -23.81 -7.04 51.58
CA ILE A 246 -24.72 -6.76 52.71
C ILE A 246 -24.66 -7.91 53.73
N GLU A 247 -24.53 -7.49 54.99
CA GLU A 247 -24.54 -8.28 56.23
C GLU A 247 -25.74 -9.24 56.33
N LEU A 248 -25.50 -10.46 56.82
CA LEU A 248 -26.58 -11.37 57.23
C LEU A 248 -27.19 -10.81 58.53
N GLU A 249 -28.45 -10.38 58.47
CA GLU A 249 -29.28 -10.21 59.66
C GLU A 249 -29.43 -11.58 60.34
N GLU A 250 -28.76 -11.78 61.48
CA GLU A 250 -29.14 -12.84 62.41
C GLU A 250 -30.49 -12.45 63.04
N GLU A 251 -31.58 -12.99 62.54
CA GLU A 251 -32.84 -12.98 63.28
C GLU A 251 -32.68 -13.79 64.58
N PRO A 252 -33.18 -13.29 65.73
CA PRO A 252 -33.13 -14.04 66.97
C PRO A 252 -34.12 -15.22 66.88
N PHE A 253 -33.59 -16.44 66.92
CA PHE A 253 -34.40 -17.65 67.04
C PHE A 253 -35.14 -17.69 68.41
N PRO A 254 -36.38 -18.24 68.45
CA PRO A 254 -37.36 -18.05 69.52
C PRO A 254 -37.01 -18.69 70.87
#